data_AF-V4XGF5-F1
#
_entry.id   AF-V4XGF5-F1
#
_cell.length_a   1.000
_cell.length_b   1.000
_cell.length_c   1.000
_cell.angle_alpha   90.00
_cell.angle_beta   90.00
_cell.angle_gamma   90.00
#
_symmetry.space_group_name_H-M   'P 1'
#
loop_
_entity.id
_entity.type
_entity.pdbx_description
1 polymer ?
#
loop_
_entity_poly.entity_id
_entity_poly.type
_entity_poly.pdbx_seq_one_letter_code
_entity_poly.pdbx_strand_id
1 'polypeptide(L)'
;MARSDDRELRVLLEDLDETLDALRRELDGDEDRRPTRQPPTVGEFVRFTEEYTIPATIAALEAAIAALELLQGLLGVAARGDRALDDVSDAATGGVERTLSELRRALSESDLPDDPETRDVVREARDLTTAVERRIEESGRDDRTDSGVGIDVSEAETSGEDPVESELRSIREELDDQDTT
;
A
#
# COMPACT_ATOMS: atom_id res chain seq x y z
N MET A 1 -39.08 0.14 -32.15
CA MET A 1 -39.06 0.49 -30.72
C MET A 1 -37.92 1.46 -30.41
N ALA A 2 -36.65 1.11 -30.67
CA ALA A 2 -35.47 1.97 -30.38
C ALA A 2 -35.50 3.45 -30.84
N ARG A 3 -36.19 3.81 -31.94
CA ARG A 3 -36.32 5.22 -32.37
C ARG A 3 -37.30 6.06 -31.55
N SER A 4 -38.24 5.40 -30.85
CA SER A 4 -39.22 6.08 -29.99
C SER A 4 -38.56 6.42 -28.65
N ASP A 5 -37.80 5.48 -28.09
CA ASP A 5 -37.07 5.65 -26.83
C ASP A 5 -36.05 6.79 -26.92
N ASP A 6 -35.35 6.90 -28.06
CA ASP A 6 -34.39 7.98 -28.32
C ASP A 6 -35.07 9.36 -28.48
N ARG A 7 -36.34 9.40 -28.91
CA ARG A 7 -37.12 10.65 -29.00
C ARG A 7 -37.65 11.07 -27.63
N GLU A 8 -38.11 10.12 -26.84
CA GLU A 8 -38.58 10.36 -25.46
C GLU A 8 -37.43 10.83 -24.56
N LEU A 9 -36.25 10.21 -24.69
CA LEU A 9 -35.03 10.66 -24.00
C LEU A 9 -34.67 12.11 -24.35
N ARG A 10 -34.79 12.51 -25.62
CA ARG A 10 -34.51 13.89 -26.03
C ARG A 10 -35.47 14.90 -25.40
N VAL A 11 -36.76 14.56 -25.29
CA VAL A 11 -37.74 15.44 -24.63
C VAL A 11 -37.44 15.57 -23.13
N LEU A 12 -37.14 14.44 -22.47
CA LEU A 12 -36.76 14.45 -21.04
C LEU A 12 -35.48 15.25 -20.77
N LEU A 13 -34.51 15.20 -21.70
CA LEU A 13 -33.28 15.99 -21.61
C LEU A 13 -33.53 17.48 -21.84
N GLU A 14 -34.45 17.85 -22.73
CA GLU A 14 -34.86 19.24 -22.96
C GLU A 14 -35.57 19.83 -21.73
N ASP A 15 -36.52 19.08 -21.15
CA ASP A 15 -37.20 19.47 -19.91
C ASP A 15 -36.24 19.62 -18.72
N LEU A 16 -35.21 18.76 -18.66
CA LEU A 16 -34.17 18.84 -17.62
C LEU A 16 -33.26 20.06 -17.82
N ASP A 17 -32.87 20.35 -19.06
CA ASP A 17 -32.06 21.54 -19.39
C ASP A 17 -32.82 22.82 -19.05
N GLU A 18 -34.12 22.90 -19.36
CA GLU A 18 -34.99 24.02 -18.98
C GLU A 18 -35.08 24.20 -17.45
N THR A 19 -35.23 23.09 -16.72
CA THR A 19 -35.30 23.12 -15.25
C THR A 19 -33.97 23.58 -14.64
N LEU A 20 -32.85 23.11 -15.18
CA LEU A 20 -31.52 23.50 -14.72
C LEU A 20 -31.21 24.97 -15.03
N ASP A 21 -31.62 25.47 -16.19
CA ASP A 21 -31.44 26.88 -16.58
C ASP A 21 -32.33 27.81 -15.72
N ALA A 22 -33.52 27.36 -15.33
CA ALA A 22 -34.38 28.08 -14.38
C ALA A 22 -33.76 28.15 -12.97
N LEU A 23 -33.27 27.02 -12.43
CA LEU A 23 -32.57 26.99 -11.14
C LEU A 23 -31.29 27.84 -11.15
N ARG A 24 -30.55 27.83 -12.25
CA ARG A 24 -29.34 28.65 -12.41
C ARG A 24 -29.66 30.14 -12.37
N ARG A 25 -30.70 30.58 -13.07
CA ARG A 25 -31.14 31.99 -13.06
C ARG A 25 -31.65 32.44 -11.70
N GLU A 26 -32.28 31.55 -10.94
CA GLU A 26 -32.67 31.82 -9.56
C GLU A 26 -31.42 32.03 -8.68
N LEU A 27 -30.43 31.13 -8.80
CA LEU A 27 -29.18 31.23 -8.05
C LEU A 27 -28.35 32.47 -8.39
N ASP A 28 -28.25 32.82 -9.68
CA ASP A 28 -27.51 34.02 -10.14
C ASP A 28 -28.23 35.33 -9.76
N GLY A 29 -29.55 35.30 -9.54
CA GLY A 29 -30.37 36.48 -9.22
C GLY A 29 -30.29 36.96 -7.76
N ASP A 30 -29.78 36.13 -6.85
CA ASP A 30 -29.64 36.44 -5.42
C ASP A 30 -28.32 37.15 -5.05
N GLU A 31 -27.35 37.23 -5.98
CA GLU A 31 -26.00 37.77 -5.71
C GLU A 31 -25.92 39.32 -5.68
N ASP A 32 -26.93 40.05 -6.18
CA ASP A 32 -26.86 41.52 -6.38
C ASP A 32 -27.11 42.39 -5.13
N ARG A 33 -27.23 41.81 -3.92
CA ARG A 33 -27.55 42.57 -2.69
C ARG A 33 -26.62 42.25 -1.51
N ARG A 34 -25.52 43.03 -1.39
CA ARG A 34 -24.71 43.36 -0.15
C ARG A 34 -23.35 42.62 0.00
N PRO A 35 -22.30 43.20 0.66
CA PRO A 35 -20.91 42.96 0.31
C PRO A 35 -20.27 41.72 0.97
N THR A 36 -19.74 40.89 0.08
CA THR A 36 -18.58 39.97 0.12
C THR A 36 -17.91 39.64 1.47
N ARG A 37 -18.34 38.52 2.07
CA ARG A 37 -17.44 37.38 2.31
C ARG A 37 -18.01 36.24 1.47
N GLN A 38 -17.56 36.14 0.22
CA GLN A 38 -18.08 35.14 -0.70
C GLN A 38 -17.46 33.79 -0.27
N PRO A 39 -18.27 32.78 0.09
CA PRO A 39 -17.77 31.42 0.18
C PRO A 39 -17.25 31.00 -1.21
N PRO A 40 -16.16 30.23 -1.28
CA PRO A 40 -15.52 29.89 -2.54
C PRO A 40 -16.52 29.25 -3.50
N THR A 41 -16.46 29.67 -4.76
CA THR A 41 -17.38 29.22 -5.80
C THR A 41 -17.07 27.79 -6.24
N VAL A 42 -18.05 27.09 -6.81
CA VAL A 42 -17.86 25.71 -7.31
C VAL A 42 -16.76 25.64 -8.38
N GLY A 43 -16.54 26.74 -9.12
CA GLY A 43 -15.41 26.89 -10.06
C GLY A 43 -14.05 27.04 -9.37
N GLU A 44 -13.97 27.55 -8.14
CA GLU A 44 -12.75 27.51 -7.31
C GLU A 44 -12.44 26.11 -6.82
N PHE A 45 -13.44 25.27 -6.54
CA PHE A 45 -13.23 23.85 -6.26
C PHE A 45 -12.74 23.09 -7.49
N VAL A 46 -13.32 23.35 -8.67
CA VAL A 46 -12.81 22.75 -9.93
C VAL A 46 -11.38 23.22 -10.21
N ARG A 47 -11.08 24.50 -10.05
CA ARG A 47 -9.72 25.05 -10.20
C ARG A 47 -8.75 24.51 -9.14
N PHE A 48 -9.19 24.32 -7.90
CA PHE A 48 -8.42 23.61 -6.87
C PHE A 48 -8.21 22.13 -7.24
N THR A 49 -9.19 21.53 -7.91
CA THR A 49 -9.04 20.18 -8.48
C THR A 49 -8.18 20.11 -9.74
N GLU A 50 -8.06 21.20 -10.50
CA GLU A 50 -7.32 21.29 -11.76
C GLU A 50 -5.87 21.75 -11.55
N GLU A 51 -5.62 22.66 -10.61
CA GLU A 51 -4.30 23.18 -10.25
C GLU A 51 -3.55 22.25 -9.29
N TYR A 52 -4.26 21.48 -8.46
CA TYR A 52 -3.61 20.63 -7.45
C TYR A 52 -4.15 19.19 -7.34
N THR A 53 -5.44 18.90 -7.55
CA THR A 53 -5.94 17.51 -7.38
C THR A 53 -5.57 16.59 -8.54
N ILE A 54 -5.68 17.02 -9.80
CA ILE A 54 -5.20 16.22 -10.95
C ILE A 54 -3.69 15.98 -10.84
N PRO A 55 -2.83 16.98 -10.57
CA PRO A 55 -1.40 16.74 -10.31
C PRO A 55 -1.12 15.82 -9.13
N ALA A 56 -1.82 15.98 -8.00
CA ALA A 56 -1.64 15.12 -6.83
C ALA A 56 -2.09 13.68 -7.08
N THR A 57 -3.19 13.48 -7.82
CA THR A 57 -3.67 12.15 -8.19
C THR A 57 -2.76 11.48 -9.21
N ILE A 58 -2.23 12.22 -10.19
CA ILE A 58 -1.19 11.71 -11.10
C ILE A 58 0.04 11.30 -10.29
N ALA A 59 0.52 12.15 -9.37
CA ALA A 59 1.66 11.82 -8.52
C ALA A 59 1.42 10.58 -7.66
N ALA A 60 0.21 10.41 -7.12
CA ALA A 60 -0.18 9.21 -6.38
C ALA A 60 -0.20 7.95 -7.26
N LEU A 61 -0.69 8.06 -8.50
CA LEU A 61 -0.68 6.97 -9.46
C LEU A 61 0.73 6.62 -9.94
N GLU A 62 1.58 7.62 -10.19
CA GLU A 62 3.00 7.41 -10.51
C GLU A 62 3.76 6.75 -9.36
N ALA A 63 3.50 7.17 -8.12
CA ALA A 63 4.06 6.53 -6.94
C ALA A 63 3.57 5.07 -6.79
N ALA A 64 2.29 4.81 -7.07
CA ALA A 64 1.74 3.45 -7.06
C ALA A 64 2.34 2.57 -8.16
N ILE A 65 2.52 3.10 -9.38
CA ILE A 65 3.18 2.40 -10.48
C ILE A 65 4.64 2.12 -10.12
N ALA A 66 5.37 3.11 -9.63
CA ALA A 66 6.76 2.95 -9.19
C ALA A 66 6.88 1.87 -8.10
N ALA A 67 5.96 1.82 -7.13
CA ALA A 67 5.92 0.77 -6.12
C ALA A 67 5.66 -0.63 -6.71
N LEU A 68 4.78 -0.74 -7.71
CA LEU A 68 4.52 -2.00 -8.42
C LEU A 68 5.71 -2.44 -9.28
N GLU A 69 6.40 -1.51 -9.95
CA GLU A 69 7.62 -1.79 -10.70
C GLU A 69 8.76 -2.25 -9.77
N LEU A 70 8.85 -1.66 -8.57
CA LEU A 70 9.81 -2.06 -7.54
C LEU A 70 9.53 -3.47 -7.03
N LEU A 71 8.26 -3.78 -6.78
CA LEU A 71 7.81 -5.13 -6.42
C LEU A 71 8.10 -6.13 -7.55
N GLN A 72 7.87 -5.74 -8.81
CA GLN A 72 8.16 -6.58 -9.97
C GLN A 72 9.66 -6.83 -10.13
N GLY A 73 10.49 -5.81 -9.87
CA GLY A 73 11.95 -5.94 -9.79
C GLY A 73 12.36 -6.94 -8.71
N LEU A 74 11.77 -6.84 -7.52
CA LEU A 74 12.02 -7.76 -6.41
C LEU A 74 11.63 -9.21 -6.75
N LEU A 75 10.45 -9.41 -7.35
CA LEU A 75 10.01 -10.73 -7.84
C LEU A 75 10.91 -11.26 -8.96
N GLY A 76 11.39 -10.38 -9.85
CA GLY A 76 12.35 -10.72 -10.90
C GLY A 76 13.71 -11.15 -10.35
N VAL A 77 14.16 -10.56 -9.24
CA VAL A 77 15.40 -10.93 -8.53
C VAL A 77 15.20 -12.20 -7.70
N ALA A 78 14.07 -12.36 -7.02
CA ALA A 78 13.71 -13.58 -6.30
C ALA A 78 13.61 -14.80 -7.23
N ALA A 79 13.14 -14.59 -8.47
CA ALA A 79 13.18 -15.61 -9.52
C ALA A 79 14.61 -15.97 -9.98
N ARG A 80 15.63 -15.17 -9.62
CA ARG A 80 17.04 -15.33 -10.03
C ARG A 80 17.96 -15.87 -8.91
N GLY A 81 17.50 -15.92 -7.65
CA GLY A 81 18.14 -16.62 -6.52
C GLY A 81 18.84 -15.73 -5.47
N ASP A 82 18.96 -16.25 -4.24
CA ASP A 82 19.24 -15.55 -2.97
C ASP A 82 20.40 -14.53 -2.96
N ARG A 83 21.51 -14.80 -3.64
CA ARG A 83 22.68 -13.89 -3.60
C ARG A 83 22.42 -12.52 -4.24
N ALA A 84 21.47 -12.45 -5.18
CA ALA A 84 21.09 -11.18 -5.81
C ALA A 84 20.10 -10.37 -4.93
N LEU A 85 19.46 -11.00 -3.95
CA LEU A 85 18.55 -10.33 -3.02
C LEU A 85 19.31 -9.57 -1.94
N ASP A 86 20.43 -10.11 -1.43
CA ASP A 86 21.28 -9.42 -0.44
C ASP A 86 21.87 -8.12 -1.00
N ASP A 87 22.50 -8.16 -2.18
CA ASP A 87 23.10 -6.98 -2.80
C ASP A 87 22.07 -5.88 -3.15
N VAL A 88 20.85 -6.29 -3.54
CA VAL A 88 19.74 -5.37 -3.85
C VAL A 88 19.12 -4.81 -2.58
N SER A 89 19.06 -5.60 -1.50
CA SER A 89 18.53 -5.16 -0.21
C SER A 89 19.43 -4.11 0.43
N ASP A 90 20.76 -4.28 0.36
CA ASP A 90 21.71 -3.27 0.84
C ASP A 90 21.64 -1.98 0.01
N ALA A 91 21.54 -2.09 -1.32
CA ALA A 91 21.39 -0.94 -2.21
C ALA A 91 20.05 -0.20 -2.02
N ALA A 92 18.96 -0.93 -1.83
CA ALA A 92 17.64 -0.38 -1.56
C ALA A 92 17.61 0.34 -0.21
N THR A 93 18.22 -0.25 0.83
CA THR A 93 18.32 0.34 2.17
C THR A 93 19.09 1.66 2.13
N GLY A 94 20.26 1.70 1.49
CA GLY A 94 21.05 2.93 1.35
C GLY A 94 20.34 4.02 0.51
N GLY A 95 19.54 3.62 -0.48
CA GLY A 95 18.71 4.54 -1.26
C GLY A 95 17.59 5.18 -0.42
N VAL A 96 16.91 4.39 0.40
CA VAL A 96 15.83 4.84 1.29
C VAL A 96 16.35 5.77 2.40
N GLU A 97 17.51 5.45 2.99
CA GLU A 97 18.13 6.32 4.00
C GLU A 97 18.52 7.69 3.44
N ARG A 98 18.98 7.72 2.18
CA ARG A 98 19.32 8.96 1.48
C ARG A 98 18.08 9.79 1.18
N THR A 99 17.02 9.19 0.63
CA THR A 99 15.78 9.92 0.31
C THR A 99 15.08 10.42 1.56
N LEU A 100 15.04 9.64 2.65
CA LEU A 100 14.53 10.09 3.95
C LEU A 100 15.35 11.24 4.54
N SER A 101 16.68 11.21 4.38
CA SER A 101 17.54 12.33 4.82
C SER A 101 17.29 13.61 4.02
N GLU A 102 17.00 13.50 2.73
CA GLU A 102 16.64 14.63 1.87
C GLU A 102 15.25 15.18 2.21
N LEU A 103 14.26 14.30 2.45
CA LEU A 103 12.92 14.66 2.92
C LEU A 103 12.96 15.36 4.29
N ARG A 104 13.77 14.85 5.22
CA ARG A 104 13.96 15.47 6.55
C ARG A 104 14.62 16.84 6.45
N ARG A 105 15.58 17.02 5.54
CA ARG A 105 16.19 18.34 5.29
C ARG A 105 15.17 19.32 4.71
N ALA A 106 14.40 18.90 3.70
CA ALA A 106 13.36 19.74 3.09
C ALA A 106 12.26 20.12 4.10
N LEU A 107 11.83 19.20 4.96
CA LEU A 107 10.85 19.46 6.01
C LEU A 107 11.39 20.32 7.16
N SER A 108 12.71 20.35 7.37
CA SER A 108 13.34 21.21 8.38
C SER A 108 13.62 22.63 7.86
N GLU A 109 13.75 22.80 6.54
CA GLU A 109 13.89 24.10 5.85
C GLU A 109 12.53 24.76 5.54
N SER A 110 11.44 24.01 5.58
CA SER A 110 10.09 24.55 5.41
C SER A 110 9.57 25.11 6.73
N ASP A 111 9.39 26.44 6.80
CA ASP A 111 8.72 27.10 7.92
C ASP A 111 7.28 26.58 8.08
N LEU A 112 6.87 26.42 9.35
CA LEU A 112 5.59 25.84 9.72
C LEU A 112 4.44 26.74 9.25
N PRO A 113 3.42 26.22 8.54
CA PRO A 113 2.27 27.01 8.11
C PRO A 113 1.63 27.77 9.28
N ASP A 114 1.31 29.05 9.08
CA ASP A 114 0.71 29.92 10.11
C ASP A 114 -0.74 29.53 10.46
N ASP A 115 -1.33 28.70 9.63
CA ASP A 115 -2.70 28.25 9.74
C ASP A 115 -2.88 27.19 10.85
N PRO A 116 -3.77 27.41 11.83
CA PRO A 116 -3.92 26.56 13.00
C PRO A 116 -4.44 25.15 12.68
N GLU A 117 -5.28 25.02 11.64
CA GLU A 117 -5.83 23.71 11.21
C GLU A 117 -4.74 22.88 10.54
N THR A 118 -3.87 23.53 9.76
CA THR A 118 -2.70 22.88 9.15
C THR A 118 -1.67 22.42 10.21
N ARG A 119 -1.51 23.17 11.31
CA ARG A 119 -0.64 22.78 12.44
C ARG A 119 -1.15 21.54 13.18
N ASP A 120 -2.47 21.41 13.33
CA ASP A 120 -3.08 20.23 13.97
C ASP A 120 -2.88 18.97 13.11
N VAL A 121 -3.03 19.06 11.78
CA VAL A 121 -2.77 17.95 10.86
C VAL A 121 -1.29 17.54 10.86
N VAL A 122 -0.36 18.50 10.86
CA VAL A 122 1.08 18.22 10.93
C VAL A 122 1.46 17.58 12.27
N ARG A 123 0.80 17.95 13.37
CA ARG A 123 0.98 17.31 14.68
C ARG A 123 0.47 15.88 14.67
N GLU A 124 -0.74 15.65 14.16
CA GLU A 124 -1.33 14.31 14.05
C GLU A 124 -0.49 13.38 13.18
N ALA A 125 0.05 13.89 12.07
CA ALA A 125 0.98 13.15 11.22
C ALA A 125 2.25 12.73 11.99
N ARG A 126 2.84 13.60 12.81
CA ARG A 126 4.02 13.29 13.65
C ARG A 126 3.72 12.26 14.73
N ASP A 127 2.55 12.35 15.35
CA ASP A 127 2.10 11.36 16.33
C ASP A 127 1.92 9.98 15.67
N LEU A 128 1.36 9.95 14.45
CA LEU A 128 1.20 8.73 13.66
C LEU A 128 2.55 8.12 13.27
N THR A 129 3.52 8.94 12.83
CA THR A 129 4.89 8.47 12.54
C THR A 129 5.54 7.84 13.77
N THR A 130 5.43 8.48 14.93
CA THR A 130 5.97 7.95 16.19
C THR A 130 5.30 6.63 16.58
N ALA A 131 4.00 6.49 16.34
CA ALA A 131 3.27 5.25 16.59
C ALA A 131 3.71 4.11 15.66
N VAL A 132 3.97 4.41 14.38
CA VAL A 132 4.48 3.44 13.40
C VAL A 132 5.91 3.00 13.74
N GLU A 133 6.80 3.93 14.09
CA GLU A 133 8.16 3.59 14.53
C GLU A 133 8.14 2.64 15.74
N ARG A 134 7.28 2.92 16.72
CA ARG A 134 7.10 2.04 17.88
C ARG A 134 6.63 0.65 17.49
N ARG A 135 5.68 0.55 16.55
CA ARG A 135 5.15 -0.72 16.03
C ARG A 135 6.24 -1.52 15.31
N ILE A 136 7.05 -0.86 14.48
CA ILE A 136 8.16 -1.50 13.75
C ILE A 136 9.22 -2.00 14.73
N GLU A 137 9.57 -1.21 15.75
CA GLU A 137 10.55 -1.60 16.77
C GLU A 137 10.03 -2.73 17.69
N GLU A 138 8.72 -2.81 17.89
CA GLU A 138 8.07 -3.93 18.59
C GLU A 138 8.13 -5.22 17.74
N SER A 139 7.74 -5.16 16.46
CA SER A 139 7.85 -6.30 15.55
C SER A 139 9.29 -6.78 15.36
N GLY A 140 10.27 -5.86 15.29
CA GLY A 140 11.69 -6.22 15.20
C GLY A 140 12.29 -6.83 16.49
N ARG A 141 11.58 -6.77 17.63
CA ARG A 141 11.95 -7.47 18.87
C ARG A 141 11.38 -8.89 18.92
N ASP A 142 10.21 -9.11 18.33
CA ASP A 142 9.61 -10.44 18.20
C ASP A 142 10.47 -11.35 17.29
N ASP A 143 10.99 -10.83 16.17
CA ASP A 143 11.88 -11.58 15.27
C ASP A 143 13.23 -11.99 15.92
N ARG A 144 13.71 -11.22 16.91
CA ARG A 144 14.97 -11.53 17.62
C ARG A 144 14.81 -12.62 18.67
N THR A 145 13.58 -12.92 19.09
CA THR A 145 13.32 -13.95 20.11
C THR A 145 13.04 -15.31 19.46
N ASP A 146 12.59 -15.35 18.20
CA ASP A 146 12.36 -16.59 17.44
C ASP A 146 13.64 -17.14 16.77
N SER A 147 14.65 -16.31 16.54
CA SER A 147 15.95 -16.71 15.98
C SER A 147 16.91 -17.39 16.99
N GLY A 148 16.35 -18.01 18.03
CA GLY A 148 17.10 -18.60 19.15
C GLY A 148 16.92 -20.11 19.34
N VAL A 149 16.13 -20.80 18.49
CA VAL A 149 16.05 -22.28 18.52
C VAL A 149 16.92 -22.85 17.40
N GLY A 150 18.23 -22.70 17.56
CA GLY A 150 19.17 -23.55 16.85
C GLY A 150 18.99 -24.98 17.35
N ILE A 151 18.37 -25.83 16.53
CA ILE A 151 18.45 -27.28 16.73
C ILE A 151 19.92 -27.65 16.53
N ASP A 152 20.63 -27.83 17.64
CA ASP A 152 21.95 -28.44 17.66
C ASP A 152 21.79 -29.89 17.20
N VAL A 153 21.96 -30.13 15.90
CA VAL A 153 22.15 -31.47 15.38
C VAL A 153 23.59 -31.85 15.70
N SER A 154 23.85 -32.14 16.97
CA SER A 154 24.99 -32.97 17.32
C SER A 154 24.75 -34.32 16.67
N GLU A 155 25.56 -34.67 15.68
CA GLU A 155 25.72 -36.02 15.16
C GLU A 155 26.14 -36.92 16.33
N ALA A 156 25.14 -37.38 17.08
CA ALA A 156 25.31 -38.47 18.01
C ALA A 156 25.50 -39.70 17.13
N GLU A 157 26.71 -40.25 17.16
CA GLU A 157 27.03 -41.61 16.78
C GLU A 157 26.10 -42.57 17.54
N THR A 158 24.86 -42.70 17.07
CA THR A 158 23.91 -43.68 17.56
C THR A 158 24.30 -45.00 16.92
N SER A 159 25.22 -45.69 17.59
CA SER A 159 25.31 -47.13 17.48
C SER A 159 23.97 -47.69 17.99
N GLY A 160 23.02 -47.76 17.07
CA GLY A 160 21.62 -48.07 17.34
C GLY A 160 21.00 -48.44 16.00
N GLU A 161 21.09 -49.73 15.72
CA GLU A 161 20.40 -50.53 14.70
C GLU A 161 19.52 -49.74 13.72
N ASP A 162 19.91 -49.76 12.44
CA ASP A 162 19.15 -49.21 11.32
C ASP A 162 17.66 -49.64 11.42
N PRO A 163 16.71 -48.70 11.63
CA PRO A 163 15.28 -49.02 11.80
C PRO A 163 14.72 -49.76 10.58
N VAL A 164 15.27 -49.46 9.41
CA VAL A 164 14.95 -50.13 8.15
C VAL A 164 15.32 -51.61 8.17
N GLU A 165 16.37 -52.02 8.89
CA GLU A 165 16.82 -53.40 8.93
C GLU A 165 16.00 -54.24 9.92
N SER A 166 15.49 -53.65 11.01
CA SER A 166 14.48 -54.29 11.85
C SER A 166 13.16 -54.54 11.11
N GLU A 167 12.73 -53.58 10.28
CA GLU A 167 11.50 -53.73 9.48
C GLU A 167 11.66 -54.83 8.42
N LEU A 168 12.82 -54.87 7.73
CA LEU A 168 13.10 -55.92 6.75
C LEU A 168 13.21 -57.32 7.37
N ARG A 169 13.74 -57.43 8.59
CA ARG A 169 13.80 -58.72 9.31
C ARG A 169 12.39 -59.21 9.66
N SER A 170 11.51 -58.33 10.13
CA SER A 170 10.14 -58.69 10.47
C SER A 170 9.34 -59.15 9.24
N ILE A 171 9.52 -58.47 8.09
CA ILE A 171 8.87 -58.87 6.82
C ILE A 171 9.43 -60.21 6.32
N ARG A 172 10.74 -60.46 6.50
CA ARG A 172 11.36 -61.72 6.08
C ARG A 172 10.90 -62.91 6.94
N GLU A 173 10.71 -62.71 8.24
CA GLU A 173 10.22 -63.73 9.17
C GLU A 173 8.74 -64.06 8.89
N GLU A 174 7.91 -63.07 8.56
CA GLU A 174 6.52 -63.29 8.15
C GLU A 174 6.39 -64.06 6.82
N LEU A 175 7.35 -63.91 5.90
CA LEU A 175 7.35 -64.63 4.63
C LEU A 175 7.76 -66.11 4.80
N ASP A 176 8.70 -66.41 5.71
CA ASP A 176 9.17 -67.77 5.98
C ASP A 176 8.09 -68.63 6.68
N ASP A 177 7.25 -67.99 7.52
CA ASP A 177 6.10 -68.64 8.15
C ASP A 177 4.96 -68.97 7.15
N GLN A 178 4.88 -68.26 6.01
CA GLN A 178 3.87 -68.51 4.97
C GLN A 178 4.24 -69.64 4.00
N ASP A 179 5.50 -70.10 3.98
CA ASP A 179 5.94 -71.25 3.15
C ASP A 179 5.82 -72.61 3.88
N THR A 180 5.38 -72.62 5.15
CA THR A 180 5.29 -73.85 5.97
C THR A 180 3.86 -74.35 6.26
N THR A 181 2.86 -73.93 5.48
CA THR A 181 1.47 -74.48 5.54
C THR A 181 1.01 -75.07 4.22
#